data_AF-A0A1F8X7G9-F1
#
_entry.id   AF-A0A1F8X7G9-F1
#
_cell.length_a   1.000
_cell.length_b   1.000
_cell.length_c   1.000
_cell.angle_alpha   90.00
_cell.angle_beta   90.00
_cell.angle_gamma   90.00
#
_symmetry.space_group_name_H-M   'P 1'
#
loop_
_entity.id
_entity.type
_entity.pdbx_description
1 polymer ?
#
loop_
_entity_poly.entity_id
_entity_poly.type
_entity_poly.pdbx_seq_one_letter_code
_entity_poly.pdbx_strand_id
1 'polypeptide(L)'
;MFFWGAVLCGINIAFMCGIFYIVLFRRGAMRQPFSHTAGDALLKELKNELSEVRKASFRLGADIERYGKGLNERQAAIEDMIRKAQAVSAKPSRDDGGEDVYTRALNMYRSGIPAGEVARRLGLLTGEADLLSALKRM
;
A
#
# COMPACT_ATOMS: atom_id res chain seq x y z
N MET A 1 5.01 -21.08 89.21
CA MET A 1 5.75 -20.73 87.98
C MET A 1 5.42 -21.64 86.79
N PHE A 2 5.28 -22.96 86.98
CA PHE A 2 4.90 -23.89 85.90
C PHE A 2 3.53 -23.64 85.25
N PHE A 3 2.53 -23.17 86.00
CA PHE A 3 1.19 -22.90 85.47
C PHE A 3 1.19 -21.82 84.38
N TRP A 4 1.98 -20.76 84.57
CA TRP A 4 2.10 -19.68 83.58
C TRP A 4 2.86 -20.13 82.33
N GLY A 5 3.85 -21.02 82.49
CA GLY A 5 4.54 -21.67 81.38
C GLY A 5 3.60 -22.55 80.54
N ALA A 6 2.68 -23.28 81.18
CA ALA A 6 1.69 -24.09 80.47
C ALA A 6 0.69 -23.24 79.66
N VAL A 7 0.24 -22.11 80.23
CA VAL A 7 -0.66 -21.16 79.54
C VAL A 7 0.04 -20.55 78.32
N LEU A 8 1.30 -20.11 78.45
CA LEU A 8 2.09 -19.57 77.34
C LEU A 8 2.36 -20.61 76.24
N CYS A 9 2.61 -21.87 76.61
CA CYS A 9 2.74 -22.96 75.64
C CYS A 9 1.44 -23.21 74.88
N GLY A 10 0.29 -23.23 75.56
CA GLY A 10 -1.01 -23.41 74.90
C GLY A 10 -1.31 -22.32 73.87
N ILE A 11 -1.03 -21.07 74.21
CA ILE A 11 -1.20 -19.92 73.29
C ILE A 11 -0.27 -20.06 72.08
N ASN A 12 0.99 -20.42 72.28
CA ASN A 12 1.94 -20.61 71.18
C ASN A 12 1.54 -21.76 70.24
N ILE A 13 1.04 -22.87 70.79
CA ILE A 13 0.56 -24.00 69.99
C ILE A 13 -0.66 -23.58 69.15
N ALA A 14 -1.62 -22.87 69.75
CA ALA A 14 -2.77 -22.36 69.03
C ALA A 14 -2.36 -21.39 67.89
N PHE A 15 -1.39 -20.52 68.16
CA PHE A 15 -0.87 -19.57 67.16
C PHE A 15 -0.15 -20.30 66.02
N MET A 16 0.69 -21.28 66.33
CA MET A 16 1.35 -22.13 65.34
C MET A 16 0.34 -22.91 64.50
N CYS A 17 -0.67 -23.52 65.11
CA CYS A 17 -1.75 -24.20 64.39
C CYS A 17 -2.53 -23.25 63.48
N GLY A 18 -2.79 -22.02 63.92
CA GLY A 18 -3.45 -20.99 63.10
C GLY A 18 -2.61 -20.57 61.89
N ILE A 19 -1.32 -20.31 62.09
CA ILE A 19 -0.39 -20.00 60.99
C ILE A 19 -0.29 -21.19 60.03
N PHE A 20 -0.18 -22.42 60.56
CA PHE A 20 -0.08 -23.63 59.75
C PHE A 20 -1.36 -23.87 58.94
N TYR A 21 -2.52 -23.62 59.55
CA TYR A 21 -3.82 -23.67 58.87
C TYR A 21 -3.89 -22.62 57.75
N ILE A 22 -3.50 -21.37 58.01
CA ILE A 22 -3.45 -20.32 56.99
C ILE A 22 -2.47 -20.71 55.89
N VAL A 23 -1.27 -21.20 56.19
CA VAL A 23 -0.28 -21.58 55.17
C VAL A 23 -0.78 -22.75 54.33
N LEU A 24 -1.37 -23.78 54.93
CA LEU A 24 -1.90 -24.95 54.22
C LEU A 24 -3.14 -24.62 53.39
N PHE A 25 -4.13 -23.92 53.96
CA PHE A 25 -5.36 -23.58 53.24
C PHE A 25 -5.17 -22.42 52.26
N ARG A 26 -4.29 -21.45 52.54
CA ARG A 26 -3.98 -20.36 51.60
C ARG A 26 -3.06 -20.82 50.46
N ARG A 27 -2.11 -21.74 50.70
CA ARG A 27 -1.38 -22.42 49.59
C ARG A 27 -2.27 -23.40 48.83
N GLY A 28 -3.22 -24.07 49.51
CA GLY A 28 -4.24 -24.89 48.85
C GLY A 28 -5.17 -24.07 47.95
N ALA A 29 -5.58 -22.88 48.40
CA ALA A 29 -6.40 -21.95 47.62
C ALA A 29 -5.61 -21.24 46.49
N MET A 30 -4.28 -21.07 46.63
CA MET A 30 -3.38 -20.63 45.54
C MET A 30 -2.93 -21.75 44.61
N ARG A 31 -3.38 -22.99 44.84
CA ARG A 31 -3.47 -24.01 43.80
C ARG A 31 -4.89 -23.99 43.23
N GLN A 32 -5.37 -22.82 42.81
CA GLN A 32 -6.31 -22.86 41.70
C GLN A 32 -5.58 -23.60 40.58
N PRO A 33 -6.10 -24.72 40.07
CA PRO A 33 -5.64 -25.15 38.76
C PRO A 33 -5.86 -23.94 37.88
N PHE A 34 -4.83 -23.46 37.17
CA PHE A 34 -5.02 -22.58 36.03
C PHE A 34 -6.15 -23.22 35.24
N SER A 35 -7.35 -22.63 35.32
CA SER A 35 -8.56 -23.36 34.97
C SER A 35 -8.42 -23.69 33.50
N HIS A 36 -8.28 -24.99 33.17
CA HIS A 36 -8.13 -25.45 31.79
C HIS A 36 -9.19 -24.82 30.88
N THR A 37 -10.38 -24.50 31.42
CA THR A 37 -11.45 -23.74 30.77
C THR A 37 -11.10 -22.32 30.33
N ALA A 38 -10.34 -21.54 31.10
CA ALA A 38 -9.89 -20.20 30.71
C ALA A 38 -8.78 -20.25 29.66
N GLY A 39 -7.88 -21.24 29.78
CA GLY A 39 -6.87 -21.53 28.76
C GLY A 39 -7.48 -22.01 27.44
N ASP A 40 -8.50 -22.87 27.51
CA ASP A 40 -9.20 -23.40 26.34
C ASP A 40 -10.04 -22.32 25.63
N ALA A 41 -10.65 -21.39 26.39
CA ALA A 41 -11.35 -20.24 25.83
C ALA A 41 -10.38 -19.31 25.07
N LEU A 42 -9.23 -18.97 25.69
CA LEU A 42 -8.18 -18.17 25.05
C LEU A 42 -7.57 -18.87 23.84
N LEU A 43 -7.33 -20.19 23.90
CA LEU A 43 -6.85 -20.99 22.77
C LEU A 43 -7.85 -21.00 21.62
N LYS A 44 -9.15 -21.07 21.91
CA LYS A 44 -10.21 -21.03 20.90
C LYS A 44 -10.29 -19.65 20.24
N GLU A 45 -10.13 -18.58 21.02
CA GLU A 45 -10.12 -17.20 20.55
C GLU A 45 -8.88 -16.92 19.67
N LEU A 46 -7.69 -17.30 20.14
CA LEU A 46 -6.45 -17.24 19.36
C LEU A 46 -6.55 -18.04 18.04
N LYS A 47 -7.18 -19.22 18.07
CA LYS A 47 -7.39 -20.03 16.86
C LYS A 47 -8.36 -19.36 15.88
N ASN A 48 -9.39 -18.68 16.39
CA ASN A 48 -10.31 -17.91 15.58
C ASN A 48 -9.60 -16.71 14.95
N GLU A 49 -8.87 -15.91 15.73
CA GLU A 49 -8.09 -14.78 15.20
C GLU A 49 -7.07 -15.23 14.16
N LEU A 50 -6.35 -16.33 14.41
CA LEU A 50 -5.38 -16.88 13.46
C LEU A 50 -6.05 -17.35 12.16
N SER A 51 -7.29 -17.85 12.25
CA SER A 51 -8.09 -18.21 11.08
C SER A 51 -8.56 -16.98 10.29
N GLU A 52 -8.88 -15.88 10.97
CA GLU A 52 -9.26 -14.60 10.36
C GLU A 52 -8.08 -13.94 9.69
N VAL A 53 -6.92 -13.91 10.35
CA VAL A 53 -5.65 -13.44 9.76
C VAL A 53 -5.28 -14.26 8.53
N ARG A 54 -5.47 -15.59 8.56
CA ARG A 54 -5.23 -16.46 7.40
C ARG A 54 -6.21 -16.20 6.25
N LYS A 55 -7.47 -15.88 6.53
CA LYS A 55 -8.44 -15.47 5.50
C LYS A 55 -8.09 -14.10 4.92
N ALA A 56 -7.67 -13.15 5.77
CA ALA A 56 -7.24 -11.82 5.35
C ALA A 56 -5.99 -11.89 4.47
N SER A 57 -5.00 -12.72 4.84
CA SER A 57 -3.80 -12.92 4.02
C SER A 57 -4.09 -13.57 2.67
N PHE A 58 -5.04 -14.52 2.62
CA PHE A 58 -5.48 -15.11 1.36
C PHE A 58 -6.18 -14.09 0.45
N ARG A 59 -7.04 -13.21 1.02
CA ARG A 59 -7.67 -12.11 0.26
C ARG A 59 -6.64 -11.13 -0.28
N LEU A 60 -5.67 -10.72 0.55
CA LEU A 60 -4.56 -9.87 0.14
C LEU A 60 -3.73 -10.49 -1.00
N GLY A 61 -3.44 -11.79 -0.92
CA GLY A 61 -2.76 -12.52 -1.99
C GLY A 61 -3.55 -12.52 -3.31
N ALA A 62 -4.86 -12.77 -3.24
CA ALA A 62 -5.73 -12.73 -4.41
C ALA A 62 -5.84 -11.32 -5.03
N ASP A 63 -5.88 -10.27 -4.19
CA ASP A 63 -5.89 -8.89 -4.66
C ASP A 63 -4.56 -8.51 -5.32
N ILE A 64 -3.42 -8.92 -4.75
CA ILE A 64 -2.10 -8.73 -5.37
C ILE A 64 -2.03 -9.41 -6.74
N GLU A 65 -2.53 -10.63 -6.87
CA GLU A 65 -2.56 -11.34 -8.17
C GLU A 65 -3.42 -10.61 -9.20
N ARG A 66 -4.57 -10.06 -8.78
CA ARG A 66 -5.43 -9.23 -9.65
C ARG A 66 -4.74 -7.93 -10.07
N TYR A 67 -4.07 -7.25 -9.15
CA TYR A 67 -3.29 -6.05 -9.48
C TYR A 67 -2.13 -6.36 -10.43
N GLY A 68 -1.45 -7.51 -10.25
CA GLY A 68 -0.40 -7.97 -11.16
C GLY A 68 -0.90 -8.21 -12.57
N LYS A 69 -2.07 -8.85 -12.74
CA LYS A 69 -2.71 -9.03 -14.05
C LYS A 69 -3.08 -7.69 -14.70
N GLY A 70 -3.70 -6.78 -13.95
CA GLY A 70 -4.05 -5.45 -14.46
C GLY A 70 -2.84 -4.59 -14.84
N LEU A 71 -1.72 -4.73 -14.11
CA LEU A 71 -0.46 -4.05 -14.47
C LEU A 71 0.14 -4.61 -15.75
N ASN A 72 0.17 -5.94 -15.92
CA ASN A 72 0.65 -6.55 -17.16
C ASN A 72 -0.21 -6.17 -18.37
N GLU A 73 -1.54 -6.10 -18.22
CA GLU A 73 -2.43 -5.62 -19.27
C GLU A 73 -2.16 -4.17 -19.65
N ARG A 74 -1.96 -3.30 -18.65
CA ARG A 74 -1.58 -1.88 -18.88
C ARG A 74 -0.22 -1.76 -19.54
N GLN A 75 0.76 -2.58 -19.13
CA GLN A 75 2.09 -2.60 -19.72
C GLN A 75 2.04 -3.06 -21.18
N ALA A 76 1.27 -4.10 -21.49
CA ALA A 76 1.04 -4.56 -22.85
C ALA A 76 0.35 -3.49 -23.72
N ALA A 77 -0.64 -2.78 -23.17
CA ALA A 77 -1.29 -1.67 -23.86
C ALA A 77 -0.33 -0.51 -24.16
N ILE A 78 0.56 -0.17 -23.22
CA ILE A 78 1.59 0.84 -23.41
C ILE A 78 2.60 0.40 -24.48
N GLU A 79 3.05 -0.86 -24.44
CA GLU A 79 3.96 -1.39 -25.45
C GLU A 79 3.33 -1.38 -26.86
N ASP A 80 2.05 -1.70 -26.97
CA ASP A 80 1.31 -1.66 -28.24
C ASP A 80 1.12 -0.22 -28.75
N MET A 81 0.90 0.75 -27.85
CA MET A 81 0.90 2.18 -28.20
C MET A 81 2.28 2.66 -28.66
N ILE A 82 3.37 2.23 -28.02
CA ILE A 82 4.73 2.55 -28.43
C ILE A 82 5.01 1.96 -29.82
N ARG A 83 4.63 0.70 -30.08
CA ARG A 83 4.78 0.08 -31.40
C ARG A 83 3.98 0.83 -32.46
N LYS A 84 2.75 1.25 -32.16
CA LYS A 84 1.95 2.08 -33.08
C LYS A 84 2.59 3.44 -33.31
N ALA A 85 3.11 4.10 -32.27
CA ALA A 85 3.83 5.37 -32.40
C ALA A 85 5.10 5.22 -33.23
N GLN A 86 5.87 4.15 -33.03
CA GLN A 86 7.04 3.82 -33.84
C GLN A 86 6.67 3.49 -35.28
N ALA A 87 5.58 2.77 -35.53
CA ALA A 87 5.10 2.49 -36.89
C ALA A 87 4.62 3.76 -37.61
N VAL A 88 4.04 4.71 -36.88
CA VAL A 88 3.67 6.04 -37.40
C VAL A 88 4.93 6.88 -37.67
N SER A 89 5.93 6.82 -36.79
CA SER A 89 7.23 7.52 -36.96
C SER A 89 8.11 6.89 -38.05
N ALA A 90 7.98 5.59 -38.30
CA ALA A 90 8.70 4.84 -39.33
C ALA A 90 8.00 4.91 -40.70
N LYS A 91 6.79 5.50 -40.76
CA LYS A 91 6.18 5.87 -42.02
C LYS A 91 7.01 7.03 -42.58
N PRO A 92 7.70 6.88 -43.72
CA PRO A 92 8.50 7.96 -44.26
C PRO A 92 7.55 9.10 -44.58
N SER A 93 7.65 10.19 -43.82
CA SER A 93 7.14 11.49 -44.24
C SER A 93 7.74 11.75 -45.61
N ARG A 94 6.86 11.73 -46.61
CA ARG A 94 7.17 11.98 -48.00
C ARG A 94 7.98 13.29 -48.08
N ASP A 95 9.21 13.13 -48.52
CA ASP A 95 10.22 14.09 -48.95
C ASP A 95 9.78 15.56 -49.08
N ASP A 96 10.52 16.46 -48.42
CA ASP A 96 10.91 17.75 -49.00
C ASP A 96 12.12 18.28 -48.22
N GLY A 97 13.22 18.50 -48.92
CA GLY A 97 14.56 18.54 -48.35
C GLY A 97 14.81 19.67 -47.36
N GLY A 98 15.48 19.33 -46.26
CA GLY A 98 16.42 20.17 -45.51
C GLY A 98 15.95 21.53 -44.96
N GLU A 99 14.71 21.94 -45.20
CA GLU A 99 14.18 23.22 -44.77
C GLU A 99 13.52 23.04 -43.40
N ASP A 100 14.08 23.70 -42.39
CA ASP A 100 13.55 23.71 -41.03
C ASP A 100 12.05 24.06 -41.04
N VAL A 101 11.26 23.37 -40.21
CA VAL A 101 9.80 23.49 -40.12
C VAL A 101 9.39 24.95 -39.90
N TYR A 102 10.20 25.71 -39.15
CA TYR A 102 10.00 27.14 -38.91
C TYR A 102 10.28 28.01 -40.14
N THR A 103 11.28 27.66 -40.94
CA THR A 103 11.60 28.34 -42.22
C THR A 103 10.49 28.11 -43.23
N ARG A 104 9.97 26.88 -43.31
CA ARG A 104 8.82 26.54 -44.15
C ARG A 104 7.56 27.27 -43.69
N ALA A 105 7.33 27.39 -42.38
CA ALA A 105 6.24 28.18 -41.82
C ALA A 105 6.34 29.66 -42.22
N LEU A 106 7.52 30.27 -42.09
CA LEU A 106 7.78 31.65 -42.51
C LEU A 106 7.53 31.88 -44.00
N ASN A 107 7.93 30.95 -44.87
CA ASN A 107 7.65 31.02 -46.30
C ASN A 107 6.15 30.91 -46.61
N MET A 108 5.41 30.06 -45.89
CA MET A 108 3.95 29.98 -45.99
C MET A 108 3.25 31.26 -45.51
N TYR A 109 3.79 31.91 -44.47
CA TYR A 109 3.30 33.22 -44.05
C TYR A 109 3.59 34.31 -45.07
N ARG A 110 4.76 34.30 -45.71
CA ARG A 110 5.11 35.23 -46.79
C ARG A 110 4.18 35.06 -48.00
N SER A 111 3.76 33.85 -48.31
CA SER A 111 2.78 33.58 -49.38
C SER A 111 1.32 33.85 -49.01
N GLY A 112 1.05 34.30 -47.77
CA GLY A 112 -0.27 34.78 -47.34
C GLY A 112 -1.18 33.74 -46.71
N ILE A 113 -0.64 32.57 -46.32
CA ILE A 113 -1.42 31.51 -45.66
C ILE A 113 -1.70 31.91 -44.19
N PRO A 114 -2.94 31.74 -43.69
CA PRO A 114 -3.29 32.07 -42.31
C PRO A 114 -2.67 31.10 -41.29
N ALA A 115 -2.38 31.59 -40.09
CA ALA A 115 -1.65 30.85 -39.03
C ALA A 115 -2.29 29.53 -38.63
N GLY A 116 -3.62 29.48 -38.53
CA GLY A 116 -4.34 28.23 -38.24
C GLY A 116 -4.12 27.15 -39.31
N GLU A 117 -3.91 27.54 -40.56
CA GLU A 117 -3.67 26.59 -41.66
C GLU A 117 -2.20 26.15 -41.72
N VAL A 118 -1.26 27.03 -41.39
CA VAL A 118 0.16 26.69 -41.23
C VAL A 118 0.35 25.72 -40.05
N ALA A 119 -0.30 25.99 -38.90
CA ALA A 119 -0.30 25.10 -37.74
C ALA A 119 -0.76 23.68 -38.10
N ARG A 120 -1.88 23.60 -38.83
CA ARG A 120 -2.45 22.33 -39.26
C ARG A 120 -1.58 21.58 -40.27
N ARG A 121 -0.93 22.29 -41.20
CA ARG A 121 -0.11 21.68 -42.26
C ARG A 121 1.27 21.24 -41.77
N LEU A 122 1.85 21.94 -40.79
CA LEU A 122 3.19 21.68 -40.27
C LEU A 122 3.20 21.00 -38.90
N GLY A 123 2.03 20.77 -38.29
CA GLY A 123 1.93 20.14 -36.97
C GLY A 123 2.41 21.04 -35.83
N LEU A 124 2.43 22.36 -36.04
CA LEU A 124 2.81 23.34 -35.01
C LEU A 124 1.65 23.58 -34.05
N LEU A 125 1.96 23.94 -32.80
CA LEU A 125 0.94 24.40 -31.86
C LEU A 125 0.35 25.72 -32.38
N THR A 126 -0.95 25.94 -32.19
CA THR A 126 -1.63 27.19 -32.60
C THR A 126 -0.94 28.43 -32.05
N GLY A 127 -0.43 28.37 -30.81
CA GLY A 127 0.35 29.46 -30.20
C GLY A 127 1.70 29.72 -30.88
N GLU A 128 2.38 28.69 -31.39
CA GLU A 128 3.65 28.84 -32.12
C GLU A 128 3.42 29.46 -33.51
N ALA A 129 2.35 29.04 -34.17
CA ALA A 129 1.94 29.59 -35.46
C ALA A 129 1.58 31.08 -35.35
N ASP A 130 0.83 31.47 -34.32
CA ASP A 130 0.47 32.87 -34.09
C ASP A 130 1.70 33.74 -33.81
N LEU A 131 2.67 33.24 -33.02
CA LEU A 131 3.96 33.90 -32.78
C LEU A 131 4.75 34.15 -34.07
N LEU A 132 4.87 33.13 -34.94
CA LEU A 132 5.55 33.26 -36.22
C LEU A 132 4.83 34.23 -37.18
N SER A 133 3.51 34.24 -37.15
CA SER A 133 2.71 35.18 -37.95
C SER A 133 2.89 36.63 -37.49
N ALA A 134 3.07 36.86 -36.19
CA ALA A 134 3.39 38.16 -35.63
C ALA A 134 4.82 38.61 -36.00
N LEU A 135 5.76 37.66 -36.08
CA LEU A 135 7.14 37.92 -36.50
C LEU A 135 7.23 38.44 -37.94
N LYS A 136 6.31 38.02 -38.84
CA LYS A 136 6.20 38.57 -40.20
C LYS A 136 5.86 40.07 -40.21
N ARG A 137 5.15 40.57 -39.19
CA ARG A 137 4.69 41.97 -39.13
C ARG A 137 5.76 42.95 -38.61
N MET A 138 6.88 42.45 -38.07
CA MET A 138 8.07 43.26 -37.78
C MET A 138 9.00 43.26 -39.00
#